data_AF-A0A954H7K7-F1
#
_entry.id   AF-A0A954H7K7-F1
#
_cell.length_a   1.000
_cell.length_b   1.000
_cell.length_c   1.000
_cell.angle_alpha   90.00
_cell.angle_beta   90.00
_cell.angle_gamma   90.00
#
_symmetry.space_group_name_H-M   'P 1'
#
loop_
_entity.id
_entity.type
_entity.pdbx_description
1 polymer ?
#
loop_
_entity_poly.entity_id
_entity_poly.type
_entity_poly.pdbx_seq_one_letter_code
_entity_poly.pdbx_strand_id
1 'polypeptide(L)'
;MKSLLISARRVAVENDATAALILADIPFDFTEVRKYFEKVRVIVASDKEEVQAAAREDEVDVVPLIDEPQTRQHQLSQALLEAIADDFLNTGDQVVAVYSVFDKDSLDSLSIVNLEEHLAKLTARDLRRLETQVPLETLRYLVDLAVEIGREGREGHKVGTLMVVGQHRKVMELSHEAVHDPFKGYKKDERMVRNPRVRESVKELACIDGAFIFSSDGAAVAAGRILDAPKVNLTLSKGLGSRHWAAAAISKVTSAIAIAVSESSGTVRLFQDGRVVLRIEPMDQALKWVDMETEPPEG
;
A
#
# COMPACT_ATOMS: atom_id res chain seq x y z
N MET A 1 8.02 19.94 27.14
CA MET A 1 7.07 20.22 26.04
C MET A 1 7.52 21.38 25.13
N LYS A 2 7.51 22.65 25.56
CA LYS A 2 7.83 23.81 24.68
C LYS A 2 9.17 23.70 23.91
N SER A 3 10.26 23.34 24.59
CA SER A 3 11.57 23.18 23.95
C SER A 3 11.55 22.11 22.86
N LEU A 4 10.86 20.99 23.10
CA LEU A 4 10.72 19.90 22.14
C LEU A 4 9.95 20.35 20.89
N LEU A 5 8.85 21.10 21.04
CA LEU A 5 8.08 21.60 19.91
C LEU A 5 8.88 22.59 19.05
N ILE A 6 9.67 23.47 19.69
CA ILE A 6 10.58 24.38 18.99
C ILE A 6 11.67 23.59 18.24
N SER A 7 12.25 22.58 18.89
CA SER A 7 13.20 21.67 18.24
C SER A 7 12.54 20.90 17.09
N ALA A 8 11.29 20.48 17.24
CA ALA A 8 10.54 19.75 16.22
C ALA A 8 10.32 20.59 14.97
N ARG A 9 9.92 21.85 15.14
CA ARG A 9 9.86 22.80 14.03
C ARG A 9 11.22 22.96 13.35
N ARG A 10 12.30 23.14 14.13
CA ARG A 10 13.64 23.32 13.56
C ARG A 10 14.04 22.11 12.72
N VAL A 11 13.83 20.91 13.25
CA VAL A 11 14.08 19.65 12.53
C VAL A 11 13.21 19.57 11.28
N ALA A 12 11.93 19.94 11.36
CA ALA A 12 11.02 19.93 10.22
C ALA A 12 11.52 20.86 9.09
N VAL A 13 11.96 22.07 9.42
CA VAL A 13 12.49 23.03 8.44
C VAL A 13 13.83 22.58 7.86
N GLU A 14 14.74 22.05 8.69
CA GLU A 14 16.06 21.56 8.22
C GLU A 14 15.96 20.31 7.33
N ASN A 15 14.82 19.61 7.37
CA ASN A 15 14.56 18.37 6.66
C ASN A 15 13.45 18.51 5.61
N ASP A 16 13.07 19.74 5.23
CA ASP A 16 12.01 20.02 4.25
C ASP A 16 10.71 19.23 4.51
N ALA A 17 10.36 19.04 5.79
CA ALA A 17 9.21 18.25 6.17
C ALA A 17 7.90 18.99 5.84
N THR A 18 7.00 18.29 5.15
CA THR A 18 5.70 18.83 4.71
C THR A 18 4.77 19.08 5.90
N ALA A 19 4.88 18.26 6.96
CA ALA A 19 4.07 18.38 8.16
C ALA A 19 4.76 17.90 9.44
N ALA A 20 4.21 18.33 10.57
CA ALA A 20 4.46 17.78 11.88
C ALA A 20 3.24 16.99 12.36
N LEU A 21 3.42 15.69 12.60
CA LEU A 21 2.37 14.82 13.13
C LEU A 21 2.54 14.65 14.64
N ILE A 22 1.51 14.96 15.39
CA ILE A 22 1.50 14.87 16.85
C ILE A 22 0.60 13.71 17.25
N LEU A 23 1.20 12.67 17.81
CA LEU A 23 0.45 11.57 18.43
C LEU A 23 0.18 11.94 19.89
N ALA A 24 -1.07 12.31 20.18
CA ALA A 24 -1.46 12.86 21.48
C ALA A 24 -2.33 11.88 22.26
N ASP A 25 -2.00 11.67 23.54
CA ASP A 25 -2.79 10.86 24.48
C ASP A 25 -3.74 11.68 25.36
N ILE A 26 -3.50 13.00 25.43
CA ILE A 26 -4.27 13.96 26.23
C ILE A 26 -4.58 15.21 25.39
N PRO A 27 -5.67 15.93 25.72
CA PRO A 27 -6.00 17.16 25.01
C PRO A 27 -5.01 18.26 25.40
N PHE A 28 -4.31 18.78 24.40
CA PHE A 28 -3.45 19.96 24.55
C PHE A 28 -4.17 21.22 24.05
N ASP A 29 -3.62 22.39 24.33
CA ASP A 29 -3.98 23.63 23.62
C ASP A 29 -3.33 23.58 22.23
N PHE A 30 -4.04 23.04 21.24
CA PHE A 30 -3.50 22.84 19.90
C PHE A 30 -3.34 24.17 19.16
N THR A 31 -4.11 25.19 19.54
CA THR A 31 -3.89 26.58 19.11
C THR A 31 -2.51 27.09 19.54
N GLU A 32 -2.07 26.83 20.77
CA GLU A 32 -0.71 27.17 21.24
C GLU A 32 0.34 26.30 20.54
N VAL A 33 0.09 24.99 20.42
CA VAL A 33 1.01 24.06 19.74
C VAL A 33 1.28 24.51 18.31
N ARG A 34 0.25 24.89 17.55
CA ARG A 34 0.37 25.38 16.17
C ARG A 34 1.27 26.61 16.04
N LYS A 35 1.26 27.52 17.03
CA LYS A 35 2.15 28.70 17.04
C LYS A 35 3.63 28.32 17.06
N TYR A 36 3.99 27.17 17.63
CA TYR A 36 5.38 26.71 17.64
C TYR A 36 5.88 26.19 16.28
N PHE A 37 4.98 25.77 15.39
CA PHE A 37 5.30 25.22 14.08
C PHE A 37 5.24 26.24 12.93
N GLU A 38 4.65 27.43 13.18
CA GLU A 38 4.51 28.52 12.22
C GLU A 38 3.92 28.08 10.87
N LYS A 39 4.77 27.87 9.85
CA LYS A 39 4.39 27.51 8.48
C LYS A 39 4.30 26.01 8.25
N VAL A 40 4.82 25.19 9.16
CA VAL A 40 4.74 23.73 9.05
C VAL A 40 3.32 23.31 9.44
N ARG A 41 2.64 22.57 8.55
CA ARG A 41 1.30 22.03 8.81
C ARG A 41 1.35 21.11 10.04
N VAL A 42 0.39 21.23 10.94
CA VAL A 42 0.29 20.38 12.13
C VAL A 42 -0.90 19.44 11.96
N ILE A 43 -0.67 18.15 12.17
CA ILE A 43 -1.69 17.10 12.12
C ILE A 43 -1.70 16.42 13.48
N VAL A 44 -2.88 16.21 14.07
CA VAL A 44 -3.04 15.53 15.36
C VAL A 44 -3.64 14.15 15.12
N ALA A 45 -2.99 13.12 15.65
CA ALA A 45 -3.51 11.75 15.63
C ALA A 45 -3.78 11.27 17.06
N SER A 46 -4.94 10.67 17.29
CA SER A 46 -5.31 10.13 18.60
C SER A 46 -6.44 9.10 18.51
N ASP A 47 -6.43 8.13 19.43
CA ASP A 47 -7.54 7.18 19.67
C ASP A 47 -8.56 7.72 20.69
N LYS A 48 -8.29 8.88 21.32
CA LYS A 48 -9.16 9.47 22.34
C LYS A 48 -10.11 10.50 21.74
N GLU A 49 -11.41 10.31 21.92
CA GLU A 49 -12.44 11.26 21.42
C GLU A 49 -12.26 12.68 21.97
N GLU A 50 -11.87 12.82 23.24
CA GLU A 50 -11.62 14.13 23.88
C GLU A 50 -10.48 14.90 23.20
N VAL A 51 -9.42 14.20 22.80
CA VAL A 51 -8.27 14.77 22.08
C VAL A 51 -8.69 15.19 20.67
N GLN A 52 -9.43 14.33 19.98
CA GLN A 52 -9.94 14.62 18.64
C GLN A 52 -10.90 15.82 18.65
N ALA A 53 -11.77 15.92 19.67
CA ALA A 53 -12.68 17.03 19.84
C ALA A 53 -11.92 18.35 20.06
N ALA A 54 -10.94 18.36 20.97
CA ALA A 54 -10.11 19.53 21.24
C ALA A 54 -9.34 20.00 19.98
N ALA A 55 -8.74 19.07 19.23
CA ALA A 55 -8.01 19.43 18.01
C ALA A 55 -8.92 19.97 16.91
N ARG A 56 -10.16 19.45 16.78
CA ARG A 56 -11.17 20.01 15.86
C ARG A 56 -11.65 21.40 16.30
N GLU A 57 -11.84 21.62 17.60
CA GLU A 57 -12.21 22.92 18.16
C GLU A 57 -11.13 23.97 17.90
N ASP A 58 -9.86 23.56 17.97
CA ASP A 58 -8.69 24.39 17.66
C ASP A 58 -8.37 24.52 16.15
N GLU A 59 -9.25 24.03 15.27
CA GLU A 59 -9.08 24.07 13.80
C GLU A 59 -7.75 23.46 13.31
N VAL A 60 -7.37 22.32 13.89
CA VAL A 60 -6.21 21.52 13.48
C VAL A 60 -6.68 20.24 12.79
N ASP A 61 -5.95 19.80 11.75
CA ASP A 61 -6.26 18.56 11.05
C ASP A 61 -6.18 17.36 12.00
N VAL A 62 -7.20 16.51 12.00
CA VAL A 62 -7.32 15.37 12.93
C VAL A 62 -7.40 14.06 12.18
N VAL A 63 -6.53 13.12 12.55
CA VAL A 63 -6.52 11.74 12.08
C VAL A 63 -7.03 10.83 13.20
N PRO A 64 -8.26 10.30 13.11
CA PRO A 64 -8.81 9.42 14.14
C PRO A 64 -8.15 8.03 14.08
N LEU A 65 -7.73 7.50 15.23
CA LEU A 65 -7.23 6.12 15.35
C LEU A 65 -8.34 5.23 15.89
N ILE A 66 -8.69 4.17 15.15
CA ILE A 66 -9.88 3.34 15.39
C ILE A 66 -9.62 2.21 16.41
N ASP A 67 -8.36 1.82 16.62
CA ASP A 67 -7.97 0.75 17.54
C ASP A 67 -6.81 1.18 18.44
N GLU A 68 -6.75 0.64 19.67
CA GLU A 68 -5.59 0.76 20.56
C GLU A 68 -4.50 -0.23 20.10
N PRO A 69 -3.37 0.23 19.54
CA PRO A 69 -2.30 -0.67 19.12
C PRO A 69 -1.33 -0.89 20.26
N GLN A 70 -0.76 -2.10 20.33
CA GLN A 70 0.12 -2.51 21.42
C GLN A 70 1.47 -1.75 21.48
N THR A 71 1.79 -0.83 20.53
CA THR A 71 3.03 -0.02 20.51
C THR A 71 2.87 1.34 19.82
N ARG A 72 3.68 2.34 20.23
CA ARG A 72 3.80 3.67 19.59
C ARG A 72 4.17 3.62 18.12
N GLN A 73 5.03 2.69 17.74
CA GLN A 73 5.44 2.53 16.33
C GLN A 73 4.26 2.14 15.45
N HIS A 74 3.35 1.32 15.96
CA HIS A 74 2.16 0.93 15.20
C HIS A 74 1.14 2.08 15.12
N GLN A 75 0.89 2.78 16.24
CA GLN A 75 0.06 3.99 16.24
C GLN A 75 0.57 5.02 15.23
N LEU A 76 1.87 5.27 15.22
CA LEU A 76 2.49 6.17 14.27
C LEU A 76 2.31 5.69 12.83
N SER A 77 2.46 4.39 12.57
CA SER A 77 2.29 3.83 11.23
C SER A 77 0.84 3.95 10.74
N GLN A 78 -0.15 3.70 11.60
CA GLN A 78 -1.56 3.90 11.28
C GLN A 78 -1.87 5.37 11.06
N ALA A 79 -1.43 6.26 11.95
CA ALA A 79 -1.63 7.69 11.83
C ALA A 79 -1.10 8.25 10.49
N LEU A 80 0.06 7.77 10.04
CA LEU A 80 0.62 8.17 8.76
C LEU A 80 -0.17 7.61 7.57
N LEU A 81 -0.70 6.38 7.66
CA LEU A 81 -1.54 5.79 6.61
C LEU A 81 -2.88 6.51 6.47
N GLU A 82 -3.56 6.77 7.58
CA GLU A 82 -4.84 7.47 7.61
C GLU A 82 -4.67 8.94 7.20
N ALA A 83 -3.58 9.60 7.62
CA ALA A 83 -3.24 10.95 7.14
C ALA A 83 -3.04 11.02 5.62
N ILE A 84 -2.60 9.94 4.99
CA ILE A 84 -2.52 9.87 3.52
C ILE A 84 -3.92 9.63 2.93
N ALA A 85 -4.69 8.72 3.52
CA ALA A 85 -6.06 8.44 3.08
C ALA A 85 -7.00 9.66 3.17
N ASP A 86 -6.75 10.56 4.13
CA ASP A 86 -7.48 11.82 4.32
C ASP A 86 -6.88 13.01 3.52
N ASP A 87 -5.96 12.75 2.57
CA ASP A 87 -5.27 13.77 1.76
C ASP A 87 -4.48 14.82 2.57
N PHE A 88 -4.12 14.51 3.83
CA PHE A 88 -3.30 15.39 4.65
C PHE A 88 -1.81 15.31 4.31
N LEU A 89 -1.37 14.14 3.84
CA LEU A 89 0.01 13.81 3.47
C LEU A 89 0.07 13.05 2.15
N ASN A 90 1.19 13.18 1.44
CA ASN A 90 1.49 12.41 0.23
C ASN A 90 2.54 11.33 0.52
N THR A 91 2.55 10.26 -0.26
CA THR A 91 3.49 9.13 -0.10
C THR A 91 4.98 9.53 -0.10
N GLY A 92 5.33 10.60 -0.83
CA GLY A 92 6.70 11.12 -0.91
C GLY A 92 7.07 12.13 0.18
N ASP A 93 6.14 12.48 1.09
CA ASP A 93 6.38 13.51 2.08
C ASP A 93 7.36 13.05 3.17
N GLN A 94 8.09 14.03 3.69
CA GLN A 94 8.87 13.90 4.90
C GLN A 94 8.08 14.50 6.06
N VAL A 95 7.97 13.76 7.16
CA VAL A 95 7.13 14.12 8.31
C VAL A 95 7.95 14.10 9.58
N VAL A 96 7.76 15.10 10.44
CA VAL A 96 8.29 15.07 11.80
C VAL A 96 7.21 14.61 12.75
N ALA A 97 7.39 13.44 13.34
CA ALA A 97 6.49 12.89 14.33
C ALA A 97 6.92 13.30 15.75
N VAL A 98 5.99 13.80 16.55
CA VAL A 98 6.18 14.12 17.96
C VAL A 98 5.20 13.30 18.80
N TYR A 99 5.69 12.58 19.80
CA TYR A 99 4.89 11.65 20.59
C TYR A 99 5.49 11.41 21.97
N SER A 100 4.76 10.70 22.83
CA SER A 100 5.20 10.28 24.16
C SER A 100 5.71 8.83 24.15
N VAL A 101 6.85 8.56 24.80
CA VAL A 101 7.37 7.20 24.98
C VAL A 101 7.39 6.80 26.44
N PHE A 102 7.73 7.73 27.34
CA PHE A 102 7.92 7.45 28.75
C PHE A 102 6.78 7.97 29.61
N ASP A 103 6.20 9.12 29.26
CA ASP A 103 5.12 9.77 30.02
C ASP A 103 3.98 10.19 29.09
N LYS A 104 2.81 9.58 29.26
CA LYS A 104 1.61 9.84 28.43
C LYS A 104 1.12 11.28 28.54
N ASP A 105 1.44 11.97 29.63
CA ASP A 105 1.00 13.35 29.85
C ASP A 105 1.97 14.38 29.23
N SER A 106 3.03 13.92 28.56
CA SER A 106 4.03 14.81 27.98
C SER A 106 4.56 14.34 26.62
N LEU A 107 4.79 15.29 25.72
CA LEU A 107 5.56 15.03 24.51
C LEU A 107 7.05 15.01 24.87
N ASP A 108 7.70 13.86 24.69
CA ASP A 108 9.09 13.60 25.08
C ASP A 108 9.98 13.11 23.92
N SER A 109 9.37 12.66 22.81
CA SER A 109 10.06 11.99 21.72
C SER A 109 9.76 12.63 20.37
N LEU A 110 10.76 12.59 19.49
CA LEU A 110 10.70 13.10 18.13
C LEU A 110 11.28 12.08 17.15
N SER A 111 10.68 11.94 15.97
CA SER A 111 11.21 11.12 14.88
C SER A 111 11.02 11.81 13.54
N ILE A 112 12.00 11.65 12.65
CA ILE A 112 11.88 12.06 11.24
C ILE A 112 11.46 10.82 10.46
N VAL A 113 10.39 10.92 9.70
CA VAL A 113 9.81 9.82 8.93
C VAL A 113 9.76 10.22 7.47
N ASN A 114 10.52 9.51 6.64
CA ASN A 114 10.30 9.50 5.20
C ASN A 114 9.19 8.48 4.92
N LEU A 115 8.05 8.95 4.41
CA LEU A 115 6.88 8.10 4.23
C LEU A 115 7.15 6.97 3.23
N GLU A 116 7.75 7.27 2.09
CA GLU A 116 8.10 6.29 1.06
C GLU A 116 8.93 5.13 1.64
N GLU A 117 10.00 5.44 2.38
CA GLU A 117 10.82 4.41 3.02
C GLU A 117 10.07 3.64 4.11
N HIS A 118 9.25 4.32 4.90
CA HIS A 118 8.52 3.70 6.02
C HIS A 118 7.47 2.71 5.51
N LEU A 119 6.73 3.10 4.48
CA LEU A 119 5.72 2.26 3.81
C LEU A 119 6.37 1.05 3.14
N ALA A 120 7.53 1.23 2.49
CA ALA A 120 8.31 0.12 1.94
C ALA A 120 8.78 -0.86 3.04
N LYS A 121 9.19 -0.36 4.21
CA LYS A 121 9.63 -1.19 5.35
C LYS A 121 8.47 -1.96 5.99
N LEU A 122 7.26 -1.38 6.06
CA LEU A 122 6.06 -2.05 6.55
C LEU A 122 5.74 -3.27 5.67
N THR A 123 5.65 -3.06 4.35
CA THR A 123 5.44 -4.13 3.38
C THR A 123 6.48 -5.24 3.53
N ALA A 124 7.78 -4.90 3.62
CA ALA A 124 8.84 -5.90 3.80
C ALA A 124 8.80 -6.69 5.12
N ARG A 125 8.26 -6.11 6.21
CA ARG A 125 8.06 -6.83 7.48
C ARG A 125 6.89 -7.79 7.38
N ASP A 126 5.78 -7.36 6.76
CA ASP A 126 4.61 -8.22 6.60
C ASP A 126 4.86 -9.36 5.62
N LEU A 127 5.62 -9.13 4.54
CA LEU A 127 6.06 -10.20 3.64
C LEU A 127 6.96 -11.24 4.33
N ARG A 128 7.77 -10.84 5.32
CA ARG A 128 8.60 -11.77 6.11
C ARG A 128 7.80 -12.68 7.03
N ARG A 129 6.57 -12.30 7.39
CA ARG A 129 5.68 -13.10 8.24
C ARG A 129 4.97 -14.21 7.46
N LEU A 130 5.02 -14.17 6.13
CA LEU A 130 4.43 -15.19 5.27
C LEU A 130 5.27 -16.47 5.30
N GLU A 131 4.66 -17.59 5.67
CA GLU A 131 5.30 -18.90 5.64
C GLU A 131 5.37 -19.41 4.19
N THR A 132 6.41 -19.03 3.44
CA THR A 132 6.51 -19.35 2.01
C THR A 132 7.89 -19.87 1.60
N GLN A 133 7.92 -20.65 0.52
CA GLN A 133 9.15 -21.10 -0.14
C GLN A 133 9.70 -20.06 -1.15
N VAL A 134 8.96 -18.97 -1.37
CA VAL A 134 9.38 -17.90 -2.26
C VAL A 134 10.37 -16.99 -1.52
N PRO A 135 11.58 -16.73 -2.06
CA PRO A 135 12.51 -15.78 -1.46
C PRO A 135 11.89 -14.39 -1.33
N LEU A 136 12.19 -13.71 -0.21
CA LEU A 136 11.66 -12.39 0.10
C LEU A 136 11.92 -11.36 -1.00
N GLU A 137 13.10 -11.41 -1.62
CA GLU A 137 13.47 -10.50 -2.71
C GLU A 137 12.56 -10.65 -3.93
N THR A 138 12.28 -11.88 -4.35
CA THR A 138 11.35 -12.17 -5.46
C THR A 138 9.94 -11.70 -5.12
N LEU A 139 9.48 -11.97 -3.91
CA LEU A 139 8.15 -11.55 -3.46
C LEU A 139 8.03 -10.04 -3.44
N ARG A 140 9.05 -9.33 -2.94
CA ARG A 140 9.11 -7.86 -2.95
C ARG A 140 9.00 -7.30 -4.37
N TYR A 141 9.80 -7.80 -5.32
CA TYR A 141 9.72 -7.33 -6.71
C TYR A 141 8.33 -7.49 -7.33
N LEU A 142 7.63 -8.58 -7.02
CA LEU A 142 6.30 -8.83 -7.56
C LEU A 142 5.21 -8.00 -6.86
N VAL A 143 5.36 -7.76 -5.56
CA VAL A 143 4.44 -6.90 -4.80
C VAL A 143 4.60 -5.46 -5.23
N ASP A 144 5.84 -4.96 -5.36
CA ASP A 144 6.12 -3.61 -5.84
C ASP A 144 5.54 -3.41 -7.26
N LEU A 145 5.76 -4.38 -8.15
CA LEU A 145 5.18 -4.38 -9.49
C LEU A 145 3.64 -4.37 -9.48
N ALA A 146 3.02 -5.14 -8.58
CA ALA A 146 1.56 -5.14 -8.42
C ALA A 146 1.03 -3.79 -7.91
N VAL A 147 1.77 -3.13 -7.00
CA VAL A 147 1.43 -1.80 -6.49
C VAL A 147 1.58 -0.75 -7.59
N GLU A 148 2.66 -0.80 -8.39
CA GLU A 148 2.83 0.07 -9.57
C GLU A 148 1.63 -0.06 -10.52
N ILE A 149 1.24 -1.30 -10.88
CA ILE A 149 0.08 -1.55 -11.74
C ILE A 149 -1.22 -1.04 -11.10
N GLY A 150 -1.41 -1.25 -9.80
CA GLY A 150 -2.60 -0.80 -9.08
C GLY A 150 -2.74 0.73 -9.03
N ARG A 151 -1.60 1.44 -8.93
CA ARG A 151 -1.55 2.90 -8.88
C ARG A 151 -1.68 3.53 -10.27
N GLU A 152 -0.82 3.12 -11.21
CA GLU A 152 -0.67 3.75 -12.52
C GLU A 152 -1.73 3.25 -13.51
N GLY A 153 -2.19 2.02 -13.34
CA GLY A 153 -2.97 1.34 -14.36
C GLY A 153 -2.20 1.23 -15.67
N ARG A 154 -2.89 1.40 -16.80
CA ARG A 154 -2.31 1.42 -18.14
C ARG A 154 -3.02 2.46 -18.99
N GLU A 155 -2.26 3.34 -19.64
CA GLU A 155 -2.79 4.36 -20.55
C GLU A 155 -3.92 5.21 -19.91
N GLY A 156 -3.84 5.46 -18.59
CA GLY A 156 -4.84 6.20 -17.84
C GLY A 156 -6.05 5.38 -17.39
N HIS A 157 -6.13 4.10 -17.73
CA HIS A 157 -7.18 3.19 -17.32
C HIS A 157 -6.72 2.27 -16.19
N LYS A 158 -7.59 2.02 -15.21
CA LYS A 158 -7.30 1.05 -14.16
C LYS A 158 -7.27 -0.36 -14.73
N VAL A 159 -6.32 -1.18 -14.29
CA VAL A 159 -6.13 -2.55 -14.80
C VAL A 159 -6.09 -3.54 -13.65
N GLY A 160 -6.93 -4.56 -13.73
CA GLY A 160 -6.89 -5.70 -12.81
C GLY A 160 -5.87 -6.73 -13.28
N THR A 161 -4.97 -7.15 -12.41
CA THR A 161 -3.91 -8.12 -12.73
C THR A 161 -3.91 -9.27 -11.73
N LEU A 162 -3.57 -10.47 -12.20
CA LEU A 162 -3.37 -11.65 -11.35
C LEU A 162 -1.97 -12.20 -11.59
N MET A 163 -1.20 -12.38 -10.51
CA MET A 163 0.13 -12.98 -10.54
C MET A 163 0.15 -14.15 -9.58
N VAL A 164 0.84 -15.24 -9.92
CA VAL A 164 1.02 -16.40 -9.05
C VAL A 164 2.51 -16.72 -8.99
N VAL A 165 3.08 -16.82 -7.80
CA VAL A 165 4.50 -17.07 -7.59
C VAL A 165 4.74 -18.30 -6.71
N GLY A 166 5.66 -19.16 -7.14
CA GLY A 166 5.96 -20.43 -6.47
C GLY A 166 5.12 -21.59 -7.01
N GLN A 167 5.58 -22.82 -6.76
CA GLN A 167 4.99 -24.08 -7.29
C GLN A 167 4.55 -24.02 -8.78
N HIS A 168 5.22 -23.23 -9.61
CA HIS A 168 4.80 -22.93 -10.98
C HIS A 168 4.44 -24.15 -11.83
N ARG A 169 5.12 -25.29 -11.66
CA ARG A 169 4.78 -26.54 -12.37
C ARG A 169 3.34 -27.01 -12.08
N LYS A 170 2.96 -27.05 -10.80
CA LYS A 170 1.60 -27.42 -10.37
C LYS A 170 0.57 -26.37 -10.81
N VAL A 171 0.94 -25.09 -10.77
CA VAL A 171 0.07 -24.01 -11.27
C VAL A 171 -0.15 -24.13 -12.78
N MET A 172 0.87 -24.52 -13.55
CA MET A 172 0.76 -24.76 -14.99
C MET A 172 -0.15 -25.97 -15.30
N GLU A 173 -0.10 -27.03 -14.49
CA GLU A 173 -1.01 -28.18 -14.60
C GLU A 173 -2.47 -27.80 -14.30
N LEU A 174 -2.69 -26.80 -13.44
CA LEU A 174 -3.99 -26.28 -13.03
C LEU A 174 -4.38 -25.01 -13.79
N SER A 175 -3.97 -24.89 -15.05
CA SER A 175 -4.36 -23.77 -15.91
C SER A 175 -4.41 -24.16 -17.39
N HIS A 176 -4.90 -23.25 -18.23
CA HIS A 176 -4.77 -23.31 -19.69
C HIS A 176 -4.46 -21.94 -20.30
N GLU A 177 -3.94 -21.94 -21.54
CA GLU A 177 -3.60 -20.71 -22.29
C GLU A 177 -4.90 -20.11 -22.82
N ALA A 178 -5.22 -18.88 -22.42
CA ALA A 178 -6.27 -18.09 -23.08
C ALA A 178 -5.71 -17.37 -24.32
N VAL A 179 -4.45 -16.92 -24.22
CA VAL A 179 -3.71 -16.28 -25.31
C VAL A 179 -2.32 -16.90 -25.43
N HIS A 180 -1.66 -16.70 -26.57
CA HIS A 180 -0.30 -17.16 -26.76
C HIS A 180 0.65 -16.54 -25.73
N ASP A 181 1.46 -17.39 -25.11
CA ASP A 181 2.37 -16.97 -24.04
C ASP A 181 3.52 -16.10 -24.58
N PRO A 182 3.60 -14.81 -24.20
CA PRO A 182 4.63 -13.89 -24.65
C PRO A 182 6.01 -14.18 -24.06
N PHE A 183 6.10 -14.97 -22.98
CA PHE A 183 7.38 -15.36 -22.37
C PHE A 183 7.96 -16.66 -22.95
N LYS A 184 7.22 -17.32 -23.84
CA LYS A 184 7.61 -18.59 -24.45
C LYS A 184 8.79 -18.41 -25.42
N GLY A 185 9.79 -19.27 -25.29
CA GLY A 185 10.98 -19.27 -26.16
C GLY A 185 12.16 -18.45 -25.63
N TYR A 186 11.95 -17.55 -24.66
CA TYR A 186 13.03 -16.84 -23.99
C TYR A 186 13.75 -17.72 -22.97
N LYS A 187 15.06 -17.51 -22.80
CA LYS A 187 15.82 -18.20 -21.76
C LYS A 187 15.39 -17.71 -20.39
N LYS A 188 15.57 -18.56 -19.37
CA LYS A 188 15.20 -18.25 -17.99
C LYS A 188 15.79 -16.93 -17.48
N ASP A 189 17.07 -16.68 -17.77
CA ASP A 189 17.76 -15.48 -17.28
C ASP A 189 17.24 -14.18 -17.92
N GLU A 190 16.66 -14.27 -19.12
CA GLU A 190 16.10 -13.13 -19.85
C GLU A 190 14.72 -12.72 -19.33
N ARG A 191 14.03 -13.63 -18.64
CA ARG A 191 12.65 -13.46 -18.14
C ARG A 191 12.57 -13.35 -16.61
N MET A 192 13.66 -12.95 -15.95
CA MET A 192 13.70 -12.74 -14.50
C MET A 192 13.05 -11.41 -14.10
N VAL A 193 12.18 -11.40 -13.09
CA VAL A 193 11.47 -10.21 -12.58
C VAL A 193 12.41 -9.12 -12.06
N ARG A 194 13.63 -9.48 -11.64
CA ARG A 194 14.67 -8.50 -11.27
C ARG A 194 15.11 -7.62 -12.44
N ASN A 195 14.95 -8.09 -13.68
CA ASN A 195 15.23 -7.31 -14.88
C ASN A 195 14.12 -6.25 -15.08
N PRO A 196 14.45 -4.95 -15.10
CA PRO A 196 13.47 -3.89 -15.33
C PRO A 196 12.67 -4.08 -16.63
N ARG A 197 13.30 -4.58 -17.70
CA ARG A 197 12.62 -4.82 -18.98
C ARG A 197 11.47 -5.83 -18.88
N VAL A 198 11.63 -6.84 -18.04
CA VAL A 198 10.59 -7.84 -17.79
C VAL A 198 9.43 -7.21 -17.03
N ARG A 199 9.72 -6.36 -16.03
CA ARG A 199 8.68 -5.64 -15.28
C ARG A 199 7.87 -4.72 -16.19
N GLU A 200 8.53 -3.95 -17.06
CA GLU A 200 7.84 -3.14 -18.06
C GLU A 200 6.98 -3.99 -18.99
N SER A 201 7.49 -5.13 -19.47
CA SER A 201 6.71 -6.05 -20.31
C SER A 201 5.47 -6.60 -19.58
N VAL A 202 5.58 -6.89 -18.28
CA VAL A 202 4.42 -7.31 -17.47
C VAL A 202 3.40 -6.18 -17.32
N LYS A 203 3.84 -4.92 -17.15
CA LYS A 203 2.93 -3.76 -17.11
C LYS A 203 2.21 -3.55 -18.43
N GLU A 204 2.93 -3.64 -19.55
CA GLU A 204 2.33 -3.58 -20.89
C GLU A 204 1.29 -4.68 -21.13
N LEU A 205 1.56 -5.88 -20.61
CA LEU A 205 0.69 -7.05 -20.74
C LEU A 205 -0.38 -7.14 -19.65
N ALA A 206 -0.41 -6.24 -18.66
CA ALA A 206 -1.30 -6.34 -17.51
C ALA A 206 -2.80 -6.37 -17.89
N CYS A 207 -3.14 -5.78 -19.05
CA CYS A 207 -4.49 -5.72 -19.58
C CYS A 207 -4.99 -7.05 -20.19
N ILE A 208 -4.11 -8.04 -20.40
CA ILE A 208 -4.52 -9.33 -20.95
C ILE A 208 -5.35 -10.12 -19.94
N ASP A 209 -6.26 -10.96 -20.45
CA ASP A 209 -7.02 -11.85 -19.58
C ASP A 209 -6.17 -13.03 -19.09
N GLY A 210 -6.38 -13.43 -17.85
CA GLY A 210 -5.64 -14.48 -17.16
C GLY A 210 -4.54 -14.00 -16.21
N ALA A 211 -3.72 -14.95 -15.80
CA ALA A 211 -2.69 -14.78 -14.78
C ALA A 211 -1.28 -14.81 -15.38
N PHE A 212 -0.38 -14.06 -14.76
CA PHE A 212 1.07 -14.24 -14.87
C PHE A 212 1.51 -15.32 -13.88
N ILE A 213 2.33 -16.26 -14.34
CA ILE A 213 2.89 -17.32 -13.51
C ILE A 213 4.39 -17.08 -13.38
N PHE A 214 4.89 -17.02 -12.16
CA PHE A 214 6.30 -16.86 -11.83
C PHE A 214 6.82 -18.09 -11.08
N SER A 215 8.06 -18.49 -11.38
CA SER A 215 8.78 -19.45 -10.58
C SER A 215 9.15 -18.86 -9.22
N SER A 216 9.51 -19.71 -8.25
CA SER A 216 9.89 -19.25 -6.91
C SER A 216 11.09 -18.31 -6.93
N ASP A 217 12.03 -18.49 -7.86
CA ASP A 217 13.19 -17.60 -8.04
C ASP A 217 12.90 -16.36 -8.90
N GLY A 218 11.66 -16.21 -9.40
CA GLY A 218 11.20 -14.99 -10.06
C GLY A 218 11.34 -14.97 -11.57
N ALA A 219 11.48 -16.11 -12.24
CA ALA A 219 11.36 -16.17 -13.71
C ALA A 219 9.87 -16.14 -14.12
N ALA A 220 9.50 -15.26 -15.06
CA ALA A 220 8.18 -15.29 -15.69
C ALA A 220 8.04 -16.57 -16.51
N VAL A 221 7.20 -17.48 -16.04
CA VAL A 221 6.99 -18.82 -16.62
C VAL A 221 6.04 -18.75 -17.80
N ALA A 222 4.92 -18.05 -17.62
CA ALA A 222 3.88 -17.85 -18.61
C ALA A 222 3.05 -16.61 -18.28
N ALA A 223 2.35 -16.06 -19.27
CA ALA A 223 1.29 -15.08 -19.09
C ALA A 223 0.01 -15.47 -19.84
N GLY A 224 -1.10 -14.82 -19.52
CA GLY A 224 -2.38 -15.05 -20.20
C GLY A 224 -3.01 -16.42 -19.88
N ARG A 225 -2.83 -16.88 -18.63
CA ARG A 225 -3.25 -18.22 -18.18
C ARG A 225 -4.54 -18.17 -17.38
N ILE A 226 -5.57 -18.89 -17.80
CA ILE A 226 -6.79 -19.07 -16.99
C ILE A 226 -6.51 -20.15 -15.96
N LEU A 227 -6.79 -19.86 -14.69
CA LEU A 227 -6.56 -20.79 -13.58
C LEU A 227 -7.80 -21.68 -13.37
N ASP A 228 -7.60 -22.99 -13.48
CA ASP A 228 -8.65 -24.01 -13.39
C ASP A 228 -8.75 -24.62 -11.98
N ALA A 229 -8.27 -23.89 -10.97
CA ALA A 229 -8.28 -24.38 -9.60
C ALA A 229 -9.72 -24.50 -9.04
N PRO A 230 -10.06 -25.62 -8.38
CA PRO A 230 -11.40 -25.85 -7.87
C PRO A 230 -11.77 -24.87 -6.75
N LYS A 231 -12.94 -24.23 -6.87
CA LYS A 231 -13.44 -23.22 -5.92
C LYS A 231 -14.16 -23.83 -4.71
N VAL A 232 -13.58 -24.85 -4.09
CA VAL A 232 -14.23 -25.60 -2.99
C VAL A 232 -13.81 -25.06 -1.62
N ASN A 233 -14.77 -24.80 -0.74
CA ASN A 233 -14.57 -24.33 0.63
C ASN A 233 -13.78 -22.99 0.71
N LEU A 234 -14.03 -22.05 -0.20
CA LEU A 234 -13.44 -20.71 -0.18
C LEU A 234 -14.41 -19.73 0.47
N THR A 235 -13.92 -18.93 1.42
CA THR A 235 -14.70 -17.87 2.06
C THR A 235 -14.03 -16.55 1.74
N LEU A 236 -14.60 -15.83 0.77
CA LEU A 236 -14.14 -14.50 0.36
C LEU A 236 -15.18 -13.46 0.71
N SER A 237 -14.72 -12.26 1.08
CA SER A 237 -15.59 -11.12 1.34
C SER A 237 -16.42 -10.78 0.10
N LYS A 238 -17.66 -10.32 0.33
CA LYS A 238 -18.54 -9.84 -0.75
C LYS A 238 -17.84 -8.68 -1.49
N GLY A 239 -18.02 -8.60 -2.80
CA GLY A 239 -17.42 -7.57 -3.65
C GLY A 239 -16.09 -7.94 -4.32
N LEU A 240 -15.54 -9.12 -4.06
CA LEU A 240 -14.33 -9.61 -4.73
C LEU A 240 -14.65 -10.28 -6.08
N GLY A 241 -14.08 -9.75 -7.16
CA GLY A 241 -14.28 -10.20 -8.54
C GLY A 241 -13.58 -11.53 -8.91
N SER A 242 -13.73 -11.95 -10.17
CA SER A 242 -13.27 -13.26 -10.69
C SER A 242 -11.79 -13.56 -10.43
N ARG A 243 -10.90 -12.57 -10.63
CA ARG A 243 -9.44 -12.71 -10.38
C ARG A 243 -9.12 -13.01 -8.92
N HIS A 244 -9.85 -12.43 -7.97
CA HIS A 244 -9.67 -12.72 -6.54
C HIS A 244 -10.12 -14.15 -6.19
N TRP A 245 -11.23 -14.62 -6.79
CA TRP A 245 -11.66 -16.01 -6.63
C TRP A 245 -10.64 -16.99 -7.20
N ALA A 246 -10.06 -16.68 -8.36
CA ALA A 246 -9.00 -17.49 -8.95
C ALA A 246 -7.73 -17.51 -8.07
N ALA A 247 -7.32 -16.36 -7.53
CA ALA A 247 -6.20 -16.23 -6.60
C ALA A 247 -6.38 -17.08 -5.33
N ALA A 248 -7.57 -17.02 -4.73
CA ALA A 248 -7.88 -17.82 -3.54
C ALA A 248 -7.94 -19.32 -3.87
N ALA A 249 -8.52 -19.70 -5.01
CA ALA A 249 -8.59 -21.11 -5.41
C ALA A 249 -7.19 -21.71 -5.64
N ILE A 250 -6.33 -21.02 -6.41
CA ILE A 250 -5.00 -21.55 -6.75
C ILE A 250 -4.07 -21.61 -5.53
N SER A 251 -4.10 -20.59 -4.66
CA SER A 251 -3.29 -20.54 -3.44
C SER A 251 -3.75 -21.54 -2.37
N LYS A 252 -4.96 -22.10 -2.51
CA LYS A 252 -5.45 -23.15 -1.62
C LYS A 252 -4.98 -24.54 -2.00
N VAL A 253 -4.90 -24.82 -3.30
CA VAL A 253 -4.53 -26.14 -3.83
C VAL A 253 -3.03 -26.27 -4.12
N THR A 254 -2.28 -25.18 -3.99
CA THR A 254 -0.82 -25.10 -4.15
C THR A 254 -0.22 -24.32 -2.99
N SER A 255 1.08 -24.44 -2.70
CA SER A 255 1.76 -23.52 -1.77
C SER A 255 2.28 -22.26 -2.46
N ALA A 256 1.68 -21.87 -3.59
CA ALA A 256 2.02 -20.65 -4.29
C ALA A 256 1.34 -19.45 -3.62
N ILE A 257 1.98 -18.29 -3.70
CA ILE A 257 1.35 -17.02 -3.32
C ILE A 257 0.68 -16.46 -4.56
N ALA A 258 -0.59 -16.07 -4.46
CA ALA A 258 -1.29 -15.37 -5.53
C ALA A 258 -1.47 -13.90 -5.15
N ILE A 259 -1.12 -12.99 -6.06
CA ILE A 259 -1.19 -11.54 -5.90
C ILE A 259 -2.26 -11.04 -6.88
N ALA A 260 -3.33 -10.43 -6.37
CA ALA A 260 -4.38 -9.88 -7.19
C ALA A 260 -4.44 -8.36 -7.02
N VAL A 261 -4.45 -7.64 -8.14
CA VAL A 261 -4.68 -6.20 -8.22
C VAL A 261 -6.14 -5.99 -8.63
N SER A 262 -6.87 -5.21 -7.83
CA SER A 262 -8.26 -4.90 -8.11
C SER A 262 -8.38 -3.84 -9.20
N GLU A 263 -9.12 -4.13 -10.26
CA GLU A 263 -9.36 -3.19 -11.35
C GLU A 263 -10.12 -1.93 -10.90
N SER A 264 -11.08 -2.06 -10.00
CA SER A 264 -11.89 -0.91 -9.54
C SER A 264 -11.15 0.03 -8.58
N SER A 265 -10.41 -0.55 -7.64
CA SER A 265 -9.82 0.17 -6.51
C SER A 265 -8.30 0.30 -6.58
N GLY A 266 -7.61 -0.45 -7.45
CA GLY A 266 -6.15 -0.57 -7.47
C GLY A 266 -5.56 -1.31 -6.27
N THR A 267 -6.38 -1.76 -5.31
CA THR A 267 -5.93 -2.49 -4.12
C THR A 267 -5.26 -3.80 -4.48
N VAL A 268 -4.07 -4.02 -3.95
CA VAL A 268 -3.30 -5.26 -4.06
C VAL A 268 -3.63 -6.17 -2.88
N ARG A 269 -3.90 -7.45 -3.18
CA ARG A 269 -4.18 -8.48 -2.17
C ARG A 269 -3.32 -9.70 -2.42
N LEU A 270 -2.67 -10.18 -1.36
CA LEU A 270 -1.92 -11.44 -1.38
C LEU A 270 -2.79 -12.56 -0.79
N PHE A 271 -2.79 -13.69 -1.48
CA PHE A 271 -3.52 -14.89 -1.11
C PHE A 271 -2.56 -16.03 -0.84
N GLN A 272 -2.79 -16.69 0.30
CA GLN A 272 -2.10 -17.90 0.73
C GLN A 272 -3.12 -18.82 1.42
N ASP A 273 -3.07 -20.11 1.13
CA ASP A 273 -3.99 -21.12 1.66
C ASP A 273 -5.48 -20.77 1.46
N GLY A 274 -5.77 -20.05 0.38
CA GLY A 274 -7.12 -19.59 0.02
C GLY A 274 -7.66 -18.43 0.86
N ARG A 275 -6.82 -17.75 1.63
CA ARG A 275 -7.18 -16.58 2.45
C ARG A 275 -6.36 -15.37 2.06
N VAL A 276 -6.90 -14.18 2.30
CA VAL A 276 -6.14 -12.94 2.16
C VAL A 276 -5.19 -12.82 3.36
N VAL A 277 -3.90 -12.72 3.10
CA VAL A 277 -2.85 -12.59 4.12
C VAL A 277 -2.25 -11.20 4.20
N LEU A 278 -2.38 -10.40 3.12
CA LEU A 278 -1.97 -9.00 3.09
C LEU A 278 -2.89 -8.22 2.15
N ARG A 279 -3.21 -6.99 2.54
CA ARG A 279 -3.93 -6.00 1.74
C ARG A 279 -3.08 -4.74 1.70
N ILE A 280 -2.82 -4.23 0.51
CA ILE A 280 -2.10 -2.99 0.27
C ILE A 280 -3.00 -2.11 -0.58
N GLU A 281 -3.37 -0.95 -0.07
CA GLU A 281 -4.16 0.03 -0.81
C GLU A 281 -3.23 0.84 -1.72
N PRO A 282 -3.65 1.15 -2.96
CA PRO A 282 -2.84 2.00 -3.80
C PRO A 282 -2.85 3.40 -3.20
N MET A 283 -1.67 3.97 -3.07
CA MET A 283 -1.53 5.32 -2.54
C MET A 283 -1.70 6.31 -3.70
N ASP A 284 -2.39 7.42 -3.44
CA ASP A 284 -3.31 8.12 -4.35
C ASP A 284 -3.02 8.27 -5.84
N GLN A 285 -4.14 8.34 -6.58
CA GLN A 285 -4.23 8.99 -7.88
C GLN A 285 -4.33 10.49 -7.64
N ALA A 286 -3.37 11.26 -8.18
CA ALA A 286 -3.43 12.72 -8.22
C ALA A 286 -4.83 13.22 -8.66
N LEU A 287 -5.28 14.32 -8.05
CA LEU A 287 -6.53 15.04 -8.35
C LEU A 287 -6.96 14.89 -9.82
N LYS A 288 -8.10 14.23 -10.03
CA LYS A 288 -8.79 14.30 -11.31
C LYS A 288 -9.23 15.74 -11.52
N TRP A 289 -8.58 16.45 -12.44
CA TRP A 289 -9.19 17.63 -13.04
C TRP A 289 -10.49 17.17 -13.68
N VAL A 290 -11.62 17.62 -13.12
CA VAL A 290 -12.91 17.50 -13.78
C VAL A 290 -12.89 18.52 -14.90
N ASP A 291 -13.00 18.07 -16.15
CA ASP A 291 -13.28 18.97 -17.27
C ASP A 291 -14.56 19.73 -16.92
N MET A 292 -14.46 21.04 -16.69
CA MET A 292 -15.65 21.86 -16.55
C MET A 292 -16.39 21.78 -17.89
N GLU A 293 -17.57 21.17 -17.89
CA GLU A 293 -18.53 21.30 -18.98
C GLU A 293 -18.86 22.79 -19.13
N THR A 294 -18.14 23.47 -20.02
CA THR A 294 -18.50 24.81 -20.45
C THR A 294 -19.70 24.66 -21.37
N GLU A 295 -20.90 24.98 -20.88
CA GLU A 295 -22.04 25.20 -21.76
C GLU A 295 -21.67 26.29 -22.78
N PRO A 296 -21.93 26.07 -24.07
CA PRO A 296 -21.69 27.09 -25.08
C PRO A 296 -22.60 28.30 -24.78
N PRO A 297 -22.11 29.54 -24.98
CA PRO A 297 -22.91 30.72 -24.74
C PRO A 297 -24.18 30.68 -25.59
N GLU A 298 -25.32 30.99 -24.98
CA GLU A 298 -26.59 31.14 -25.67
C GLU A 298 -26.43 32.20 -26.78
N GLY A 299 -26.67 31.79 -28.02
CA GLY A 299 -26.60 32.65 -29.20
C GLY A 299 -27.76 33.62 -29.31
#